data_AF-A0A4Y7TI68-F1
#
_entry.id   AF-A0A4Y7TI68-F1
#
_cell.length_a   1.000
_cell.length_b   1.000
_cell.length_c   1.000
_cell.angle_alpha   90.00
_cell.angle_beta   90.00
_cell.angle_gamma   90.00
#
_symmetry.space_group_name_H-M   'P 1'
#
loop_
_entity.id
_entity.type
_entity.pdbx_description
1 polymer ?
#
loop_
_entity_poly.entity_id
_entity_poly.type
_entity_poly.pdbx_seq_one_letter_code
_entity_poly.pdbx_strand_id
1 'polypeptide(L)' 'DEQGNHYCSRAGDNGGSGYHYSNTNGSYYYQNTNGSTYYNSGTGYSQYTSPSGQTNKSYGKK' A
#
# COMPACT_ATOMS: atom_id res chain seq x y z
N ASP A 1 2.00 -7.64 -21.94
CA ASP A 1 1.63 -8.43 -20.75
C ASP A 1 0.68 -7.62 -19.88
N GLU A 2 -0.61 -7.93 -19.87
CA GLU A 2 -1.53 -7.42 -18.85
C GLU A 2 -1.18 -8.12 -17.53
N GLN A 3 -0.20 -7.57 -16.81
CA GLN A 3 0.02 -7.93 -15.41
C GLN A 3 -1.20 -7.42 -14.65
N GLY A 4 -2.22 -8.27 -14.56
CA GLY A 4 -3.41 -8.07 -13.73
C GLY A 4 -3.04 -7.74 -12.28
N ASN A 5 -4.05 -7.44 -11.46
CA ASN A 5 -3.85 -7.07 -10.07
C ASN A 5 -2.93 -8.08 -9.37
N HIS A 6 -1.78 -7.62 -8.86
CA HIS A 6 -0.73 -8.47 -8.31
C HIS A 6 -0.74 -8.38 -6.79
N TYR A 7 -0.99 -9.51 -6.14
CA TYR A 7 -0.91 -9.66 -4.69
C TYR A 7 0.37 -10.42 -4.32
N CYS A 8 1.23 -9.79 -3.52
CA CYS A 8 2.41 -10.42 -2.94
C CYS A 8 2.32 -10.34 -1.42
N SER A 9 1.98 -11.46 -0.78
CA SER A 9 2.12 -11.62 0.66
C SER A 9 3.60 -11.81 1.00
N ARG A 10 4.13 -10.91 1.82
CA ARG A 10 5.44 -11.06 2.45
C ARG A 10 5.22 -11.37 3.92
N ALA A 11 5.34 -12.63 4.28
CA ALA A 11 5.52 -12.99 5.68
C ALA A 11 6.87 -12.39 6.13
N GLY A 12 6.84 -11.48 7.11
CA GLY A 12 8.06 -11.04 7.76
C GLY A 12 8.51 -12.07 8.79
N ASP A 13 9.82 -12.23 8.97
CA ASP A 13 10.44 -13.17 9.90
C ASP A 13 9.90 -13.11 11.35
N ASN A 14 9.31 -12.00 11.78
CA ASN A 14 8.76 -11.81 13.13
C ASN A 14 7.25 -12.16 13.27
N GLY A 15 6.67 -12.93 12.34
CA GLY A 15 5.25 -13.29 12.36
C GLY A 15 4.29 -12.17 11.94
N GLY A 16 4.82 -10.98 11.61
CA GLY A 16 4.06 -9.91 10.97
C GLY A 16 3.77 -10.23 9.51
N SER A 17 2.52 -10.09 9.08
CA SER A 17 2.14 -10.26 7.68
C SER A 17 2.18 -8.91 6.97
N GLY A 18 3.16 -8.72 6.09
CA GLY A 18 3.15 -7.63 5.13
C GLY A 18 2.52 -8.09 3.82
N TYR A 19 1.88 -7.20 3.08
CA TYR A 19 1.42 -7.51 1.74
C TYR A 19 1.50 -6.29 0.83
N HIS A 20 1.81 -6.54 -0.42
CA HIS A 20 1.76 -5.55 -1.48
C HIS A 20 0.68 -5.94 -2.46
N TYR A 21 -0.19 -4.99 -2.77
CA TYR A 21 -1.26 -5.16 -3.72
C TYR A 21 -1.17 -4.05 -4.76
N SER A 22 -0.90 -4.37 -6.02
CA SER A 22 -0.90 -3.40 -7.11
C SER A 22 -2.04 -3.70 -8.08
N ASN A 23 -2.71 -2.66 -8.53
CA ASN A 23 -3.79 -2.74 -9.51
C ASN A 23 -3.30 -2.27 -10.89
N THR A 24 -3.96 -2.75 -11.93
CA THR A 24 -3.67 -2.37 -13.33
C THR A 24 -3.89 -0.88 -13.61
N ASN A 25 -4.74 -0.21 -12.83
CA ASN A 25 -4.99 1.23 -12.93
C ASN A 25 -3.87 2.11 -12.31
N GLY A 26 -2.75 1.51 -11.88
CA GLY A 26 -1.61 2.20 -11.27
C GLY A 26 -1.77 2.48 -9.78
N SER A 27 -2.94 2.20 -9.19
CA SER A 27 -3.10 2.24 -7.73
C SER A 27 -2.39 1.06 -7.07
N TYR A 28 -1.88 1.27 -5.87
CA TYR A 28 -1.26 0.21 -5.09
C TYR A 28 -1.43 0.44 -3.58
N TYR A 29 -1.32 -0.65 -2.83
CA TYR A 29 -1.43 -0.70 -1.39
C TYR A 29 -0.26 -1.50 -0.81
N TYR A 30 0.26 -1.04 0.31
CA TYR A 30 1.28 -1.69 1.11
C TYR A 30 0.79 -1.83 2.55
N GLN A 31 0.82 -3.05 3.07
CA GLN A 31 0.80 -3.34 4.49
C GLN A 31 2.22 -3.69 4.90
N ASN A 32 2.78 -2.93 5.84
CA ASN A 32 4.05 -3.26 6.45
C ASN A 32 3.82 -4.17 7.66
N THR A 33 4.85 -4.97 7.97
CA THR A 33 4.84 -5.90 9.11
C THR A 33 4.74 -5.19 10.46
N ASN A 34 5.14 -3.91 10.51
CA ASN A 34 4.99 -3.06 11.69
C ASN A 34 3.54 -2.54 11.90
N GLY A 35 2.58 -2.90 11.04
CA GLY A 35 1.19 -2.46 11.11
C GLY A 35 0.89 -1.17 10.34
N SER A 36 1.90 -0.43 9.88
CA SER A 36 1.70 0.74 9.02
C SER A 36 1.21 0.34 7.63
N THR A 37 0.44 1.23 7.01
CA THR A 37 -0.14 1.03 5.68
C THR A 37 0.15 2.21 4.79
N TYR A 38 0.28 1.96 3.49
CA TYR A 38 0.42 3.00 2.49
C TYR A 38 -0.44 2.68 1.30
N TYR A 39 -1.27 3.63 0.89
CA TYR A 39 -2.15 3.52 -0.25
C TYR A 39 -1.82 4.63 -1.26
N ASN A 40 -1.81 4.30 -2.54
CA ASN A 40 -1.69 5.24 -3.65
C ASN A 40 -2.79 4.93 -4.66
N SER A 41 -3.55 5.93 -5.08
CA SER A 41 -4.64 5.76 -6.02
C SER A 41 -4.21 5.69 -7.49
N GLY A 42 -2.93 5.93 -7.80
CA GLY A 42 -2.42 6.10 -9.17
C GLY A 42 -2.85 7.41 -9.83
N THR A 43 -3.73 8.19 -9.19
CA THR A 43 -4.37 9.39 -9.77
C THR A 43 -3.98 10.68 -9.03
N GLY A 44 -2.94 10.62 -8.21
CA GLY A 44 -2.42 11.75 -7.42
C GLY A 44 -2.86 11.74 -5.96
N TYR A 45 -3.59 10.74 -5.48
CA TYR A 45 -3.85 10.58 -4.05
C TYR A 45 -2.93 9.53 -3.44
N SER A 46 -2.32 9.86 -2.31
CA SER A 46 -1.65 8.88 -1.46
C SER A 46 -2.05 9.06 0.00
N GLN A 47 -2.11 7.96 0.73
CA GLN A 47 -2.43 7.94 2.16
C GLN A 47 -1.46 7.02 2.86
N TYR A 48 -0.74 7.55 3.84
CA TYR A 48 0.05 6.78 4.77
C TYR A 48 -0.69 6.67 6.11
N THR A 49 -0.84 5.46 6.63
CA THR A 49 -1.39 5.20 7.96
C THR A 49 -0.29 4.61 8.82
N SER A 50 0.08 5.30 9.88
CA SER A 50 1.02 4.79 10.87
C SER A 50 0.43 3.61 11.65
N PRO A 51 1.25 2.78 12.33
CA PRO A 51 0.76 1.69 13.15
C PRO A 51 -0.15 2.13 14.30
N SER A 52 0.05 3.37 14.78
CA SER A 52 -0.79 4.02 15.79
C SER A 52 -2.13 4.54 15.24
N GLY A 53 -2.41 4.32 13.95
CA GLY A 53 -3.64 4.73 13.28
C GLY A 53 -3.65 6.17 12.77
N GLN A 54 -2.57 6.94 12.96
CA GLN A 54 -2.51 8.30 12.42
C GLN A 54 -2.38 8.25 10.90
N THR A 55 -3.31 8.90 10.20
CA THR A 55 -3.35 8.95 8.73
C THR A 55 -2.84 10.28 8.20
N ASN A 56 -1.88 10.24 7.28
CA ASN A 56 -1.42 11.37 6.51
C ASN A 56 -1.85 11.19 5.06
N LYS A 57 -2.67 12.11 4.57
CA LYS A 57 -3.19 12.11 3.20
C LYS A 57 -2.47 13.18 2.41
N SER A 58 -1.99 12.82 1.23
CA SER A 58 -1.37 13.74 0.29
C SER A 58 -2.11 13.68 -1.04
N TYR A 59 -2.43 14.86 -1.55
CA TYR A 59 -3.08 15.06 -2.84
C TYR A 59 -2.06 15.77 -3.73
N GLY A 60 -1.35 15.00 -4.54
CA GLY A 60 -0.54 15.51 -5.63
C GLY A 60 -1.42 16.33 -6.56
N LYS A 61 -1.07 17.60 -6.77
CA LYS A 61 -1.67 18.41 -7.83
C LYS A 61 -1.28 17.76 -9.16
N LYS A 62 -2.29 17.36 -9.93
CA LYS A 62 -2.12 16.89 -11.32
C LYS A 62 -1.51 17.99 -12.17
#